data_AF-A0A938Z7E9-F1
#
_entry.id   AF-A0A938Z7E9-F1
#
_cell.length_a   1.000
_cell.length_b   1.000
_cell.length_c   1.000
_cell.angle_alpha   90.00
_cell.angle_beta   90.00
_cell.angle_gamma   90.00
#
_symmetry.space_group_name_H-M   'P 1'
#
loop_
_entity.id
_entity.type
_entity.pdbx_description
1 polymer ?
#
loop_
_entity_poly.entity_id
_entity_poly.type
_entity_poly.pdbx_seq_one_letter_code
_entity_poly.pdbx_strand_id
1 'polypeptide(L)'
;MKRAWLSVTRKRGKSAILFAVILILGNVIAGAIAVNQSTQNVEKQIKNQLGSLATIEIDYEKLANSDGGASMEEIQPLSEDLIKQIGQRSEVKQYDYLRETAIAVENFKPYRFSPEEDDDNVMIVGGISPWVYLTGTNLLKPLDFEEDTVDLTQGRFFTEEEQRTGKRVGLISEEMAQENGLTVGDTMV
;
A
#
# COMPACT_ATOMS: atom_id res chain seq x y z
N MET A 1 -8.93 -24.63 -56.92
CA MET A 1 -7.56 -25.01 -56.50
C MET A 1 -6.52 -24.96 -57.64
N LYS A 2 -6.52 -25.89 -58.62
CA LYS A 2 -5.50 -25.95 -59.69
C LYS A 2 -5.27 -24.64 -60.46
N ARG A 3 -6.35 -23.92 -60.81
CA ARG A 3 -6.26 -22.65 -61.57
C ARG A 3 -5.62 -21.49 -60.79
N ALA A 4 -5.86 -21.44 -59.47
CA ALA A 4 -5.25 -20.42 -58.60
C ALA A 4 -3.74 -20.66 -58.43
N TRP A 5 -3.36 -21.92 -58.24
CA TRP A 5 -1.97 -22.34 -58.09
C TRP A 5 -1.13 -22.11 -59.36
N LEU A 6 -1.71 -22.35 -60.55
CA LEU A 6 -1.11 -21.98 -61.83
C LEU A 6 -0.94 -20.46 -62.02
N SER A 7 -1.84 -19.65 -61.45
CA SER A 7 -1.75 -18.19 -61.54
C SER A 7 -0.58 -17.64 -60.71
N VAL A 8 -0.37 -18.18 -59.51
CA VAL A 8 0.73 -17.82 -58.60
C VAL A 8 2.08 -18.23 -59.19
N THR A 9 2.18 -19.45 -59.73
CA THR A 9 3.43 -19.95 -60.31
C THR A 9 3.81 -19.32 -61.64
N ARG A 10 2.86 -18.74 -62.39
CA ARG A 10 3.09 -18.01 -63.66
C ARG A 10 3.54 -16.56 -63.47
N LYS A 11 3.25 -15.93 -62.32
CA LYS A 11 3.61 -14.53 -62.01
C LYS A 11 4.53 -14.41 -60.79
N ARG A 12 5.58 -15.23 -60.72
CA ARG A 12 6.43 -15.44 -59.53
C ARG A 12 6.91 -14.15 -58.83
N GLY A 13 7.39 -13.15 -59.57
CA GLY A 13 7.85 -11.88 -58.97
C GLY A 13 6.73 -11.08 -58.30
N LYS A 14 5.60 -10.89 -59.00
CA LYS A 14 4.44 -10.17 -58.45
C LYS A 14 3.82 -10.92 -57.26
N SER A 15 3.78 -12.24 -57.32
CA SER A 15 3.29 -13.09 -56.23
C SER A 15 4.23 -13.09 -55.02
N ALA A 16 5.55 -13.06 -55.21
CA ALA A 16 6.52 -12.97 -54.12
C ALA A 16 6.44 -11.62 -53.38
N ILE A 17 6.32 -10.51 -54.11
CA ILE A 17 6.12 -9.17 -53.52
C ILE A 17 4.82 -9.14 -52.71
N LEU A 18 3.72 -9.65 -53.27
CA LEU A 18 2.44 -9.70 -52.58
C LEU A 18 2.51 -10.57 -51.31
N PHE A 19 3.20 -11.71 -51.36
CA PHE A 19 3.44 -12.56 -50.20
C PHE A 19 4.23 -11.83 -49.11
N ALA A 20 5.32 -11.14 -49.48
CA ALA A 20 6.11 -10.36 -48.53
C ALA A 20 5.30 -9.26 -47.84
N VAL A 21 4.46 -8.54 -48.60
CA VAL A 21 3.57 -7.51 -48.04
C VAL A 21 2.57 -8.12 -47.04
N ILE A 22 1.93 -9.24 -47.40
CA ILE A 22 0.99 -9.93 -46.50
C ILE A 22 1.69 -10.47 -45.26
N LEU A 23 2.92 -11.00 -45.40
CA LEU A 23 3.71 -11.51 -44.29
C LEU A 23 4.08 -10.40 -43.30
N ILE A 24 4.53 -9.25 -43.82
CA ILE A 24 4.84 -8.07 -43.01
C ILE A 24 3.59 -7.58 -42.29
N LEU A 25 2.47 -7.41 -43.01
CA LEU A 25 1.23 -6.92 -42.43
C LEU A 25 0.68 -7.89 -41.37
N GLY A 26 0.75 -9.20 -41.63
CA GLY A 26 0.33 -10.24 -40.70
C GLY A 26 1.12 -10.21 -39.39
N ASN A 27 2.46 -10.07 -39.46
CA ASN A 27 3.30 -9.94 -38.27
C ASN A 27 3.04 -8.63 -37.52
N VAL A 28 2.82 -7.52 -38.22
CA VAL A 28 2.50 -6.24 -37.58
C VAL A 28 1.16 -6.34 -36.83
N ILE A 29 0.13 -6.92 -37.46
CA ILE A 29 -1.19 -7.10 -36.84
C ILE A 29 -1.09 -8.06 -35.65
N ALA A 30 -0.41 -9.20 -35.81
CA ALA A 30 -0.22 -10.18 -34.72
C ALA A 30 0.54 -9.55 -33.54
N GLY A 31 1.59 -8.77 -33.82
CA GLY A 31 2.33 -8.03 -32.81
C GLY A 31 1.47 -7.01 -32.08
N ALA A 32 0.68 -6.21 -32.81
CA ALA A 32 -0.22 -5.24 -32.22
C ALA A 32 -1.28 -5.89 -31.31
N ILE A 33 -1.86 -7.02 -31.74
CA ILE A 33 -2.83 -7.79 -30.94
C ILE A 33 -2.16 -8.36 -29.68
N ALA A 34 -0.96 -8.95 -29.81
CA ALA A 34 -0.23 -9.52 -28.68
C ALA A 34 0.12 -8.45 -27.63
N VAL A 35 0.58 -7.28 -28.07
CA VAL A 35 0.85 -6.14 -27.18
C VAL A 35 -0.44 -5.67 -26.51
N ASN A 36 -1.52 -5.48 -27.26
CA ASN A 36 -2.80 -5.02 -26.71
C ASN A 36 -3.34 -5.99 -25.64
N GLN A 37 -3.33 -7.30 -25.93
CA GLN A 37 -3.74 -8.33 -24.97
C GLN A 37 -2.85 -8.35 -23.73
N SER A 38 -1.53 -8.21 -23.90
CA SER A 38 -0.58 -8.15 -22.79
C SER A 38 -0.86 -6.93 -21.91
N THR A 39 -1.07 -5.76 -22.50
CA THR A 39 -1.41 -4.53 -21.76
C THR A 39 -2.71 -4.67 -20.98
N GLN A 40 -3.77 -5.23 -21.59
CA GLN A 40 -5.04 -5.45 -20.89
C GLN A 40 -4.90 -6.44 -19.72
N ASN A 41 -4.09 -7.49 -19.89
CA ASN A 41 -3.80 -8.44 -18.82
C ASN A 41 -3.03 -7.78 -17.68
N VAL A 42 -2.04 -6.94 -18.00
CA VAL A 42 -1.29 -6.16 -17.01
C VAL A 42 -2.22 -5.19 -16.28
N GLU A 43 -3.07 -4.45 -16.99
CA GLU A 43 -4.05 -3.54 -16.37
C GLU A 43 -4.97 -4.29 -15.41
N LYS A 44 -5.50 -5.45 -15.83
CA LYS A 44 -6.37 -6.28 -14.98
C LYS A 44 -5.61 -6.82 -13.77
N GLN A 45 -4.37 -7.25 -13.96
CA GLN A 45 -3.52 -7.73 -12.87
C GLN A 45 -3.23 -6.61 -11.88
N ILE A 46 -2.86 -5.42 -12.34
CA ILE A 46 -2.64 -4.24 -11.49
C ILE A 46 -3.92 -3.91 -10.72
N LYS A 47 -5.09 -3.87 -11.38
CA LYS A 47 -6.38 -3.64 -10.71
C LYS A 47 -6.69 -4.69 -9.64
N ASN A 48 -6.36 -5.96 -9.89
CA ASN A 48 -6.53 -7.02 -8.92
C ASN A 48 -5.52 -6.93 -7.76
N GLN A 49 -4.29 -6.51 -8.03
CA GLN A 49 -3.21 -6.36 -7.04
C GLN A 49 -3.41 -5.15 -6.15
N LEU A 50 -3.86 -4.02 -6.70
CA LEU A 50 -4.30 -2.85 -5.93
C LEU A 50 -5.47 -3.18 -4.99
N GLY A 51 -6.14 -4.31 -5.24
CA GLY A 51 -7.19 -4.83 -4.38
C GLY A 51 -8.47 -3.99 -4.41
N SER A 52 -9.44 -4.44 -3.62
CA SER A 52 -10.65 -3.69 -3.30
C SER A 52 -10.50 -3.11 -1.89
N LEU A 53 -9.52 -2.22 -1.72
CA LEU A 53 -9.35 -1.49 -0.46
C LEU A 53 -10.33 -0.31 -0.44
N ALA A 54 -11.03 -0.17 0.68
CA ALA A 54 -11.93 0.95 0.91
C ALA A 54 -11.58 1.55 2.27
N THR A 55 -11.05 2.77 2.26
CA THR A 55 -10.74 3.52 3.48
C THR A 55 -11.91 4.42 3.82
N ILE A 56 -12.33 4.39 5.09
CA ILE A 56 -13.34 5.31 5.60
C ILE A 56 -12.59 6.49 6.20
N GLU A 57 -12.68 7.63 5.54
CA GLU A 57 -12.05 8.87 5.96
C GLU A 57 -13.09 9.96 6.20
N ILE A 58 -12.69 10.97 6.95
CA ILE A 58 -13.50 12.18 7.15
C ILE A 58 -13.50 12.97 5.85
N ASP A 59 -14.70 13.34 5.38
CA ASP A 59 -14.87 14.24 4.25
C ASP A 59 -14.58 15.69 4.68
N TYR A 60 -13.31 16.07 4.60
CA TYR A 60 -12.85 17.40 4.97
C TYR A 60 -13.40 18.51 4.07
N GLU A 61 -13.70 18.23 2.80
CA GLU A 61 -14.29 19.23 1.90
C GLU A 61 -15.71 19.59 2.35
N LYS A 62 -16.53 18.57 2.67
CA LYS A 62 -17.87 18.79 3.19
C LYS A 62 -17.85 19.45 4.56
N LEU A 63 -16.87 19.10 5.40
CA LEU A 63 -16.66 19.73 6.70
C LEU A 63 -16.35 21.22 6.55
N ALA A 64 -15.40 21.57 5.67
CA ALA A 64 -14.98 22.96 5.44
C ALA A 64 -16.11 23.82 4.83
N ASN A 65 -16.98 23.22 4.03
CA ASN A 65 -18.12 23.90 3.39
C ASN A 65 -19.40 23.87 4.25
N SER A 66 -19.36 23.31 5.46
CA SER A 66 -20.52 23.31 6.36
C SER A 66 -20.69 24.67 7.04
N ASP A 67 -21.88 25.27 6.91
CA ASP A 67 -22.26 26.54 7.55
C ASP A 67 -22.20 26.36 9.08
N GLY A 68 -21.08 26.76 9.68
CA GLY A 68 -20.86 26.64 11.12
C GLY A 68 -19.41 26.59 11.55
N GLY A 69 -18.47 26.33 10.63
CA GLY A 69 -17.06 26.20 10.99
C GLY A 69 -16.88 25.09 12.01
N ALA A 70 -17.25 23.86 11.62
CA ALA A 70 -17.07 22.70 12.48
C ALA A 70 -15.60 22.63 12.93
N SER A 71 -15.41 22.83 14.23
CA SER A 71 -14.10 22.72 14.86
C SER A 71 -13.61 21.27 14.73
N MET A 72 -12.31 21.04 14.57
CA MET A 72 -11.75 19.68 14.46
C MET A 72 -12.13 18.84 15.70
N GLU A 73 -12.39 19.49 16.84
CA GLU A 73 -12.88 18.87 18.08
C GLU A 73 -14.31 18.31 18.01
N GLU A 74 -15.15 18.75 17.07
CA GLU A 74 -16.54 18.26 16.92
C GLU A 74 -16.63 16.97 16.10
N ILE A 75 -15.56 16.58 15.42
CA ILE A 75 -15.51 15.35 14.63
C ILE A 75 -15.40 14.17 15.59
N GLN A 76 -16.51 13.49 15.82
CA GLN A 76 -16.49 12.27 16.62
C GLN A 76 -15.79 11.16 15.85
N PRO A 77 -14.84 10.43 16.48
CA PRO A 77 -14.25 9.26 15.85
C PRO A 77 -15.34 8.21 15.60
N LEU A 78 -15.16 7.39 14.57
CA LEU A 78 -16.05 6.26 14.33
C LEU A 78 -16.08 5.36 15.58
N SER A 79 -17.28 4.95 15.98
CA SER A 79 -17.43 4.03 17.09
C SER A 79 -16.92 2.64 16.72
N GLU A 80 -16.29 1.96 17.69
CA GLU A 80 -15.78 0.60 17.52
C GLU A 80 -16.89 -0.38 17.09
N ASP A 81 -18.10 -0.22 17.63
CA ASP A 81 -19.25 -1.05 17.29
C ASP A 81 -19.65 -0.91 15.81
N LEU A 82 -19.62 0.30 15.26
CA LEU A 82 -19.91 0.53 13.84
C LEU A 82 -18.83 -0.11 12.96
N ILE A 83 -17.56 0.04 13.34
CA ILE A 83 -16.44 -0.57 12.62
C ILE A 83 -16.59 -2.10 12.61
N LYS A 84 -16.91 -2.71 13.76
CA LYS A 84 -17.19 -4.15 13.86
C LYS A 84 -18.38 -4.56 13.00
N GLN A 85 -19.46 -3.79 12.99
CA GLN A 85 -20.64 -4.08 12.17
C GLN A 85 -20.29 -4.07 10.68
N ILE A 86 -19.46 -3.13 10.23
CA ILE A 86 -18.96 -3.08 8.85
C ILE A 86 -18.06 -4.29 8.58
N GLY A 87 -17.14 -4.60 9.50
CA GLY A 87 -16.22 -5.73 9.41
C GLY A 87 -16.88 -7.11 9.37
N GLN A 88 -18.08 -7.25 9.95
CA GLN A 88 -18.85 -8.51 9.97
C GLN A 88 -19.68 -8.76 8.70
N ARG A 89 -19.70 -7.82 7.75
CA ARG A 89 -20.44 -7.99 6.49
C ARG A 89 -19.80 -9.07 5.62
N SER A 90 -20.61 -9.86 4.94
CA SER A 90 -20.15 -10.97 4.09
C SER A 90 -19.23 -10.55 2.94
N GLU A 91 -19.34 -9.29 2.52
CA GLU A 91 -18.57 -8.68 1.44
C GLU A 91 -17.18 -8.22 1.93
N VAL A 92 -16.99 -8.07 3.25
CA VAL A 92 -15.74 -7.63 3.85
C VAL A 92 -14.92 -8.85 4.23
N LYS A 93 -13.83 -9.08 3.49
CA LYS A 93 -12.91 -10.20 3.77
C LYS A 93 -12.07 -9.95 5.02
N GLN A 94 -11.69 -8.70 5.25
CA GLN A 94 -10.81 -8.25 6.32
C GLN A 94 -11.04 -6.76 6.53
N TYR A 95 -10.86 -6.29 7.76
CA TYR A 95 -10.91 -4.87 8.08
C TYR A 95 -9.80 -4.55 9.08
N ASP A 96 -9.16 -3.40 8.87
CA ASP A 96 -8.17 -2.83 9.76
C ASP A 96 -8.76 -1.57 10.41
N TYR A 97 -8.67 -1.50 11.73
CA TYR A 97 -8.99 -0.35 12.54
C TYR A 97 -7.69 0.26 13.05
N LEU A 98 -7.21 1.26 12.31
CA LEU A 98 -6.00 1.99 12.63
C LEU A 98 -6.27 3.09 13.65
N ARG A 99 -5.44 3.16 14.69
CA ARG A 99 -5.42 4.30 15.61
C ARG A 99 -4.00 4.79 15.80
N GLU A 100 -3.75 6.01 15.37
CA GLU A 100 -2.45 6.64 15.50
C GLU A 100 -2.43 7.57 16.72
N THR A 101 -1.29 7.59 17.39
CA THR A 101 -0.99 8.55 18.45
C THR A 101 0.49 8.84 18.43
N ALA A 102 0.88 9.93 19.08
CA ALA A 102 2.28 10.27 19.22
C ALA A 102 2.58 10.56 20.69
N ILE A 103 3.68 10.02 21.16
CA ILE A 103 4.11 10.11 22.56
C ILE A 103 5.41 10.88 22.61
N ALA A 104 5.43 11.92 23.44
CA ALA A 104 6.67 12.61 23.79
C ALA A 104 7.56 11.68 24.62
N VAL A 105 8.79 11.51 24.20
CA VAL A 105 9.78 10.67 24.87
C VAL A 105 10.95 11.52 25.35
N GLU A 106 11.50 11.20 26.52
CA GLU A 106 12.63 11.94 27.12
C GLU A 106 13.98 11.29 26.83
N ASN A 107 14.07 9.96 27.00
CA ASN A 107 15.32 9.20 26.89
C ASN A 107 15.34 8.22 25.72
N PHE A 108 14.46 8.41 24.75
CA PHE A 108 14.34 7.56 23.58
C PHE A 108 14.67 8.33 22.31
N LYS A 109 15.51 7.74 21.47
CA LYS A 109 15.99 8.36 20.24
C LYS A 109 15.10 7.94 19.06
N PRO A 110 14.31 8.86 18.47
CA PRO A 110 13.58 8.54 17.25
C PRO A 110 14.56 8.38 16.10
N TYR A 111 14.30 7.41 15.22
CA TYR A 111 15.09 7.22 14.01
C TYR A 111 14.80 8.36 13.01
N ARG A 112 15.84 8.96 12.43
CA ARG A 112 15.74 10.04 11.41
C ARG A 112 16.33 9.54 10.11
N PHE A 113 15.51 9.53 9.05
CA PHE A 113 15.89 9.00 7.73
C PHE A 113 16.93 9.86 6.98
N SER A 114 17.21 11.10 7.45
CA SER A 114 18.28 11.94 6.93
C SER A 114 19.17 12.45 8.06
N PRO A 115 20.46 12.03 8.11
CA PRO A 115 21.41 12.52 9.10
C PRO A 115 22.16 13.80 8.68
N GLU A 116 21.99 14.30 7.45
CA GLU A 116 22.95 15.28 6.86
C GLU A 116 22.51 16.74 6.79
N GLU A 117 21.43 17.16 7.47
CA GLU A 117 21.17 18.59 7.67
C GLU A 117 20.99 18.88 9.16
N ASP A 118 22.12 19.03 9.86
CA ASP A 118 22.25 20.04 10.93
C ASP A 118 22.12 21.43 10.26
N ASP A 119 20.93 21.73 9.72
CA ASP A 119 20.60 23.11 9.39
C ASP A 119 20.24 23.79 10.70
N ASP A 120 21.20 24.54 11.23
CA ASP A 120 21.05 25.47 12.35
C ASP A 120 19.87 26.47 12.15
N ASN A 121 19.19 26.46 11.00
CA ASN A 121 17.97 27.22 10.71
C ASN A 121 16.65 26.51 10.95
N VAL A 122 16.62 25.24 11.37
CA VAL A 122 15.39 24.71 12.00
C VAL A 122 15.33 25.30 13.39
N MET A 123 14.77 26.51 13.50
CA MET A 123 14.32 27.05 14.77
C MET A 123 13.40 26.02 15.42
N ILE A 124 13.94 25.23 16.35
CA ILE A 124 13.18 24.53 17.38
C ILE A 124 12.59 25.65 18.25
N VAL A 125 11.48 26.21 17.82
CA VAL A 125 10.67 27.11 18.61
C VAL A 125 10.07 26.27 19.73
N GLY A 126 10.74 26.28 20.89
CA GLY A 126 10.20 25.79 22.15
C GLY A 126 10.23 24.28 22.34
N GLY A 127 11.39 23.74 22.75
CA GLY A 127 11.48 22.54 23.61
C GLY A 127 10.56 21.37 23.27
N ILE A 128 10.42 21.03 21.99
CA ILE A 128 9.59 19.90 21.57
C ILE A 128 10.40 18.62 21.86
N SER A 129 10.09 17.94 22.97
CA SER A 129 10.61 16.61 23.27
C SER A 129 10.50 15.71 22.03
N PRO A 130 11.43 14.81 21.73
CA PRO A 130 11.29 13.90 20.60
C PRO A 130 9.95 13.12 20.67
N TRP A 131 9.29 12.91 19.53
CA TRP A 131 8.00 12.21 19.45
C TRP A 131 8.23 10.83 18.85
N VAL A 132 7.62 9.81 19.44
CA VAL A 132 7.48 8.49 18.85
C VAL A 132 6.04 8.31 18.41
N TYR A 133 5.86 7.95 17.14
CA TYR A 133 4.55 7.64 16.59
C TYR A 133 4.21 6.18 16.87
N LEU A 134 3.03 5.97 17.41
CA LEU A 134 2.48 4.66 17.69
C LEU A 134 1.24 4.43 16.86
N THR A 135 1.18 3.26 16.26
CA THR A 135 0.07 2.82 15.44
C THR A 135 -0.52 1.56 16.06
N GLY A 136 -1.78 1.65 16.47
CA GLY A 136 -2.57 0.51 16.94
C GLY A 136 -3.44 -0.05 15.83
N THR A 137 -3.56 -1.39 15.79
CA THR A 137 -4.41 -2.13 14.84
C THR A 137 -5.16 -3.26 15.56
N ASN A 138 -6.30 -3.68 15.01
CA ASN A 138 -7.00 -4.90 15.43
C ASN A 138 -6.47 -6.17 14.75
N LEU A 139 -5.52 -6.07 13.82
CA LEU A 139 -4.96 -7.23 13.14
C LEU A 139 -3.86 -7.88 14.00
N LEU A 140 -3.84 -9.21 14.04
CA LEU A 140 -2.75 -9.95 14.69
C LEU A 140 -1.43 -9.82 13.92
N LYS A 141 -1.55 -9.74 12.59
CA LYS A 141 -0.47 -9.42 11.64
C LYS A 141 -0.87 -8.12 10.93
N PRO A 142 -0.18 -6.99 11.18
CA PRO A 142 -0.51 -5.72 10.54
C PRO A 142 -0.44 -5.80 9.01
N LEU A 143 -1.24 -4.98 8.32
CA LEU A 143 -1.44 -5.06 6.87
C LEU A 143 -0.13 -4.92 6.08
N ASP A 144 0.78 -4.06 6.51
CA ASP A 144 2.09 -3.86 5.84
C ASP A 144 2.90 -5.18 5.72
N PHE A 145 2.78 -6.07 6.71
CA PHE A 145 3.42 -7.40 6.65
C PHE A 145 2.64 -8.40 5.80
N GLU A 146 1.33 -8.21 5.60
CA GLU A 146 0.51 -9.02 4.69
C GLU A 146 0.69 -8.63 3.23
N GLU A 147 1.01 -7.36 2.99
CA GLU A 147 1.30 -6.80 1.66
C GLU A 147 2.79 -6.91 1.27
N ASP A 148 3.61 -7.55 2.10
CA ASP A 148 5.05 -7.73 1.90
C ASP A 148 5.81 -6.41 1.68
N THR A 149 5.33 -5.30 2.29
CA THR A 149 6.01 -4.00 2.25
C THR A 149 7.06 -3.87 3.35
N VAL A 150 6.94 -4.67 4.41
CA VAL A 150 7.88 -4.77 5.53
C VAL A 150 8.09 -6.23 5.95
N ASP A 151 9.30 -6.53 6.43
CA ASP A 151 9.68 -7.87 6.88
C ASP A 151 9.84 -7.92 8.41
N LEU A 152 9.39 -9.03 9.03
CA LEU A 152 9.66 -9.28 10.44
C LEU A 152 11.04 -9.93 10.59
N THR A 153 12.04 -9.15 11.00
CA THR A 153 13.43 -9.63 11.12
C THR A 153 13.68 -10.42 12.41
N GLN A 154 13.00 -10.07 13.51
CA GLN A 154 13.11 -10.76 14.80
C GLN A 154 11.78 -10.78 15.56
N GLY A 155 11.59 -11.79 16.42
CA GLY A 155 10.43 -11.89 17.31
C GLY A 155 9.24 -12.61 16.70
N ARG A 156 8.03 -12.13 16.98
CA ARG A 156 6.76 -12.71 16.52
C ARG A 156 5.66 -11.66 16.43
N PHE A 157 4.60 -11.97 15.70
CA PHE A 157 3.36 -11.20 15.67
C PHE A 157 2.54 -11.34 16.96
N PHE A 158 1.47 -10.55 17.04
CA PHE A 158 0.55 -10.52 18.17
C PHE A 158 -0.28 -11.81 18.27
N THR A 159 -0.71 -12.14 19.49
CA THR A 159 -1.62 -13.27 19.75
C THR A 159 -3.01 -12.77 20.17
N GLU A 160 -4.04 -13.60 19.94
CA GLU A 160 -5.42 -13.29 20.36
C GLU A 160 -5.53 -12.97 21.86
N GLU A 161 -4.78 -13.70 22.70
CA GLU A 161 -4.80 -13.47 24.14
C GLU A 161 -4.21 -12.10 24.51
N GLU A 162 -3.15 -11.67 23.83
CA GLU A 162 -2.52 -10.37 24.06
C GLU A 162 -3.45 -9.22 23.65
N GLN A 163 -4.15 -9.39 22.52
CA GLN A 163 -5.18 -8.44 22.09
C GLN A 163 -6.35 -8.39 23.08
N ARG A 164 -6.91 -9.55 23.45
CA ARG A 164 -8.05 -9.67 24.36
C ARG A 164 -7.78 -9.10 25.75
N THR A 165 -6.55 -9.26 26.25
CA THR A 165 -6.13 -8.77 27.57
C THR A 165 -5.59 -7.34 27.56
N GLY A 166 -5.42 -6.73 26.38
CA GLY A 166 -4.83 -5.40 26.24
C GLY A 166 -3.37 -5.36 26.70
N LYS A 167 -2.62 -6.46 26.48
CA LYS A 167 -1.22 -6.54 26.86
C LYS A 167 -0.40 -5.52 26.05
N ARG A 168 0.49 -4.80 26.71
CA ARG A 168 1.38 -3.81 26.09
C ARG A 168 2.54 -4.51 25.39
N VAL A 169 2.32 -4.89 24.15
CA VAL A 169 3.35 -5.44 23.24
C VAL A 169 3.30 -4.66 21.93
N GLY A 170 4.43 -4.53 21.25
CA GLY A 170 4.53 -3.74 20.02
C GLY A 170 5.62 -4.26 19.11
N LEU A 171 5.54 -3.85 17.85
CA LEU A 171 6.61 -4.00 16.87
C LEU A 171 7.32 -2.65 16.75
N ILE A 172 8.62 -2.68 16.46
CA ILE A 172 9.49 -1.52 16.35
C ILE A 172 10.38 -1.71 15.13
N SER A 173 10.72 -0.63 14.43
CA SER A 173 11.67 -0.73 13.31
C SER A 173 13.04 -1.17 13.81
N GLU A 174 13.76 -1.92 13.00
CA GLU A 174 15.08 -2.43 13.37
C GLU A 174 16.05 -1.29 13.70
N GLU A 175 16.03 -0.23 12.91
CA GLU A 175 16.91 0.93 13.10
C GLU A 175 16.60 1.66 14.41
N MET A 176 15.32 1.82 14.75
CA MET A 176 14.92 2.46 16.00
C MET A 176 15.27 1.58 17.21
N ALA A 177 15.15 0.26 17.08
CA ALA A 177 15.60 -0.66 18.12
C ALA A 177 17.13 -0.59 18.32
N GLN A 178 17.91 -0.58 17.23
CA GLN A 178 19.38 -0.51 17.27
C GLN A 178 19.88 0.80 17.89
N GLU A 179 19.31 1.96 17.51
CA GLU A 179 19.68 3.27 18.06
C GLU A 179 19.45 3.37 19.59
N ASN A 180 18.48 2.61 20.09
CA ASN A 180 18.12 2.56 21.51
C ASN A 180 18.66 1.32 22.23
N GLY A 181 19.45 0.46 21.54
CA GLY A 181 20.02 -0.75 22.11
C GLY A 181 18.98 -1.78 22.59
N LEU A 182 17.81 -1.81 21.96
CA LEU A 182 16.70 -2.69 22.32
C LEU A 182 16.76 -4.04 21.60
N THR A 183 16.36 -5.09 22.30
CA THR A 183 16.21 -6.45 21.78
C THR A 183 14.82 -7.02 22.07
N VAL A 184 14.46 -8.13 21.42
CA VAL A 184 13.14 -8.76 21.61
C VAL A 184 12.97 -9.19 23.07
N GLY A 185 11.94 -8.65 23.72
CA GLY A 185 11.62 -8.91 25.12
C GLY A 185 11.91 -7.73 26.05
N ASP A 186 12.62 -6.70 25.58
CA ASP A 186 12.86 -5.48 26.34
C ASP A 186 11.60 -4.63 26.45
N THR A 187 11.58 -3.76 27.46
CA THR A 187 10.49 -2.80 27.70
C THR A 187 11.00 -1.39 27.42
N MET A 188 10.28 -0.67 26.58
CA MET A 188 10.48 0.76 26.38
C MET A 188 9.94 1.51 27.61
N VAL A 189 10.82 2.25 28.31
CA VAL A 189 10.52 3.06 29.50
C VAL A 189 10.82 4.53 29.27
#